data_AF-A0A9N9MCQ8-F1
#
_entry.id   AF-A0A9N9MCQ8-F1
#
_cell.length_a   1.000
_cell.length_b   1.000
_cell.length_c   1.000
_cell.angle_alpha   90.00
_cell.angle_beta   90.00
_cell.angle_gamma   90.00
#
_symmetry.space_group_name_H-M   'P 1'
#
loop_
_entity.id
_entity.type
_entity.pdbx_description
1 polymer ?
#
loop_
_entity_poly.entity_id
_entity_poly.type
_entity_poly.pdbx_seq_one_letter_code
_entity_poly.pdbx_strand_id
1 'polypeptide(L)'
;MSVQLLPNILSSILSLGNQRELILLGDLNARAGRSRESDIVGRYGEETQNNNGLRLIELCEQYKLKILNGFFNHKDIHRYTWHQDTRGLKSIIDYVIIKQETNWQIRDTRVYRGIECSSDHYLLATKTRIKFNRDTQDINTSDHTDKIDQSRYKIEGLREPRITIQNRIDQKLNDHYLTAETSELYEHVTQSIHKAAAEALGYEDTNARKNHYLTWSAQLEEQKNIKQQAYYNKWLATKDDNDYNTYKRHLREFKNLIQTNKNETWERKCKEVECYMGGTRSSEAWNLIRSLRKDISTKTNIQPIQMGQWKKHYETALKEDREEYLIDPEAPYIVEGEYIEINKSMLIKAIKHMKNNKAPGPEGIPAELLKNGSQKLLIYLKELFTR
;
A
#
# COMPACT_ATOMS: atom_id res chain seq x y z
N MET A 1 7.14 34.88 9.95
CA MET A 1 6.38 33.75 10.52
C MET A 1 7.35 32.66 10.99
N SER A 2 8.26 32.94 11.95
CA SER A 2 9.35 31.99 12.33
C SER A 2 9.57 31.79 13.83
N VAL A 3 8.88 32.53 14.71
CA VAL A 3 9.20 32.54 16.15
C VAL A 3 8.51 31.40 16.94
N GLN A 4 7.45 30.79 16.40
CA GLN A 4 6.65 29.77 17.12
C GLN A 4 7.04 28.30 16.83
N LEU A 5 7.93 28.03 15.85
CA LEU A 5 8.25 26.65 15.45
C LEU A 5 9.26 25.96 16.37
N LEU A 6 10.28 26.69 16.85
CA LEU A 6 11.34 26.12 17.67
C LEU A 6 10.85 25.52 19.02
N PRO A 7 9.94 26.15 19.77
CA PRO A 7 9.43 25.58 21.02
C PRO A 7 8.68 24.25 20.83
N ASN A 8 7.93 24.10 19.73
CA ASN A 8 7.19 22.88 19.41
C ASN A 8 8.12 21.75 18.95
N ILE A 9 9.19 22.09 18.23
CA ILE A 9 10.24 21.15 17.87
C ILE A 9 10.93 20.63 19.15
N LEU A 10 11.23 21.53 20.07
CA LEU A 10 11.91 21.22 21.34
C LEU A 10 11.09 20.28 22.22
N SER A 11 9.79 20.53 22.40
CA SER A 11 8.91 19.63 23.17
C SER A 11 8.84 18.23 22.55
N SER A 12 8.81 18.15 21.22
CA SER A 12 8.81 16.88 20.49
C SER A 12 10.12 16.11 20.68
N ILE A 13 11.27 16.80 20.57
CA ILE A 13 12.60 16.20 20.81
C ILE A 13 12.69 15.65 22.23
N LEU A 14 12.25 16.43 23.23
CA LEU A 14 12.27 16.03 24.64
C LEU A 14 11.38 14.80 24.90
N SER A 15 10.20 14.73 24.25
CA SER A 15 9.27 13.62 24.43
C SER A 15 9.78 12.26 23.91
N LEU A 16 10.71 12.26 22.95
CA LEU A 16 11.26 11.05 22.35
C LEU A 16 12.30 10.35 23.25
N GLY A 17 12.88 11.07 24.20
CA GLY A 17 13.92 10.57 25.09
C GLY A 17 15.25 10.25 24.37
N ASN A 18 16.24 9.81 25.16
CA ASN A 18 17.59 9.60 24.64
C ASN A 18 17.78 8.29 23.87
N GLN A 19 16.95 7.28 24.11
CA GLN A 19 17.12 5.93 23.55
C GLN A 19 16.70 5.80 22.08
N ARG A 20 15.84 6.71 21.57
CA ARG A 20 15.32 6.62 20.20
C ARG A 20 16.18 7.39 19.22
N GLU A 21 16.34 6.88 18.01
CA GLU A 21 16.90 7.66 16.91
C GLU A 21 15.97 8.81 16.52
N LEU A 22 16.54 9.93 16.06
CA LEU A 22 15.80 11.14 15.67
C LEU A 22 16.18 11.55 14.25
N ILE A 23 15.16 11.86 13.45
CA ILE A 23 15.31 12.63 12.22
C ILE A 23 14.34 13.80 12.31
N LEU A 24 14.86 15.00 12.13
CA LEU A 24 14.08 16.19 11.89
C LEU A 24 14.26 16.61 10.42
N LEU A 25 13.14 16.72 9.71
CA LEU A 25 13.07 17.06 8.29
C LEU A 25 12.12 18.23 8.11
N GLY A 26 12.52 19.21 7.31
CA GLY A 26 11.60 20.25 6.84
C GLY A 26 12.25 21.58 6.53
N ASP A 27 11.42 22.51 6.09
CA ASP A 27 11.76 23.92 5.91
C ASP A 27 11.77 24.62 7.28
N LEU A 28 12.94 25.11 7.67
CA LEU A 28 13.14 25.85 8.92
C LEU A 28 13.33 27.35 8.69
N ASN A 29 13.33 27.79 7.43
CA ASN A 29 13.58 29.17 7.03
C ASN A 29 14.83 29.77 7.72
N ALA A 30 15.86 28.93 7.85
CA ALA A 30 17.11 29.20 8.54
C ALA A 30 18.25 29.01 7.55
N ARG A 31 19.28 29.87 7.59
CA ARG A 31 20.49 29.71 6.79
C ARG A 31 21.64 29.46 7.76
N ALA A 32 22.01 28.19 7.93
CA ALA A 32 22.96 27.76 8.95
C ALA A 32 24.42 28.10 8.59
N GLY A 33 24.71 28.45 7.34
CA GLY A 33 26.07 28.68 6.89
C GLY A 33 26.86 27.38 6.71
N ARG A 34 28.19 27.47 6.85
CA ARG A 34 29.14 26.36 6.75
C ARG A 34 30.27 26.53 7.77
N SER A 35 30.85 25.43 8.23
CA SER A 35 32.04 25.45 9.09
C SER A 35 32.96 24.27 8.81
N ARG A 36 34.27 24.46 8.95
CA ARG A 36 35.28 23.38 8.87
C ARG A 36 35.54 22.71 10.21
N GLU A 37 35.19 23.38 11.31
CA GLU A 37 35.57 23.02 12.68
C GLU A 37 34.36 22.57 13.52
N SER A 38 33.13 22.75 13.00
CA SER A 38 31.91 22.38 13.71
C SER A 38 31.50 20.93 13.43
N ASP A 39 31.12 20.21 14.49
CA ASP A 39 30.44 18.91 14.40
C ASP A 39 28.94 19.04 14.10
N ILE A 40 28.41 20.27 14.08
CA ILE A 40 27.00 20.59 13.85
C ILE A 40 26.73 20.87 12.38
N VAL A 41 27.56 21.71 11.77
CA VAL A 41 27.39 22.18 10.39
C VAL A 41 28.64 21.86 9.59
N GLY A 42 28.48 21.10 8.51
CA GLY A 42 29.61 20.69 7.68
C GLY A 42 30.15 21.80 6.76
N ARG A 43 31.36 21.57 6.25
CA ARG A 43 32.15 22.52 5.44
C ARG A 43 31.59 22.85 4.06
N TYR A 44 30.67 22.03 3.55
CA TYR A 44 30.09 22.15 2.21
C TYR A 44 28.72 22.87 2.21
N GLY A 45 28.30 23.42 3.35
CA GLY A 45 27.09 24.22 3.47
C GLY A 45 27.13 25.54 2.69
N GLU A 46 26.11 26.37 2.91
CA GLU A 46 26.00 27.70 2.31
C GLU A 46 26.97 28.69 2.98
N GLU A 47 27.44 29.73 2.27
CA GLU A 47 28.27 30.77 2.87
C GLU A 47 27.49 31.65 3.85
N THR A 48 26.27 32.00 3.46
CA THR A 48 25.43 32.93 4.19
C THR A 48 24.85 32.26 5.44
N GLN A 49 24.97 32.96 6.56
CA GLN A 49 24.33 32.61 7.81
C GLN A 49 23.34 33.72 8.22
N ASN A 50 22.17 33.36 8.77
CA ASN A 50 21.21 34.33 9.30
C ASN A 50 20.88 34.04 10.78
N ASN A 51 20.15 34.94 11.44
CA ASN A 51 19.79 34.81 12.86
C ASN A 51 19.01 33.52 13.17
N ASN A 52 18.13 33.08 12.26
CA ASN A 52 17.43 31.80 12.43
C ASN A 52 18.41 30.61 12.33
N GLY A 53 19.42 30.71 11.47
CA GLY A 53 20.51 29.73 11.35
C GLY A 53 21.36 29.62 12.60
N LEU A 54 21.69 30.75 13.23
CA LEU A 54 22.38 30.78 14.52
C LEU A 54 21.57 30.05 15.60
N ARG A 55 20.29 30.38 15.75
CA ARG A 55 19.39 29.71 16.71
C ARG A 55 19.24 28.21 16.43
N LEU A 56 19.23 27.82 15.16
CA LEU A 56 19.17 26.41 14.78
C LEU A 56 20.45 25.66 15.18
N ILE A 57 21.61 26.31 15.05
CA ILE A 57 22.90 25.75 15.48
C ILE A 57 22.93 25.61 16.99
N GLU A 58 22.58 26.66 17.74
CA GLU A 58 22.50 26.64 19.21
C GLU A 58 21.60 25.49 19.72
N LEU A 59 20.43 25.30 19.08
CA LEU A 59 19.54 24.18 19.37
C LEU A 59 20.24 22.84 19.11
N CYS A 60 20.92 22.70 17.96
CA CYS A 60 21.60 21.46 17.64
C CYS A 60 22.78 21.18 18.60
N GLU A 61 23.49 22.20 19.05
CA GLU A 61 24.57 22.06 20.05
C GLU A 61 24.02 21.59 21.39
N GLN A 62 22.93 22.21 21.86
CA GLN A 62 22.28 21.88 23.13
C GLN A 62 21.78 20.43 23.16
N TYR A 63 21.24 19.93 22.05
CA TYR A 63 20.63 18.60 21.97
C TYR A 63 21.48 17.55 21.24
N LYS A 64 22.78 17.83 21.05
CA LYS A 64 23.73 16.92 20.38
C LYS A 64 23.22 16.41 19.02
N LEU A 65 22.73 17.35 18.21
CA LEU A 65 22.26 17.13 16.84
C LEU A 65 23.27 17.67 15.83
N LYS A 66 23.16 17.22 14.57
CA LYS A 66 23.95 17.71 13.44
C LYS A 66 23.10 17.87 12.18
N ILE A 67 23.45 18.87 11.38
CA ILE A 67 22.78 19.29 10.15
C ILE A 67 23.50 18.67 8.94
N LEU A 68 22.88 17.69 8.29
CA LEU A 68 23.55 16.85 7.30
C LEU A 68 23.90 17.55 5.98
N ASN A 69 23.15 18.59 5.60
CA ASN A 69 23.27 19.27 4.30
C ASN A 69 24.69 19.75 3.95
N GLY A 70 25.54 20.02 4.96
CA GLY A 70 26.89 20.54 4.77
C GLY A 70 28.02 19.49 4.83
N PHE A 71 27.73 18.21 5.10
CA PHE A 71 28.78 17.20 5.35
C PHE A 71 29.27 16.47 4.10
N PHE A 72 28.52 16.50 3.01
CA PHE A 72 28.85 15.81 1.76
C PHE A 72 29.25 16.80 0.68
N ASN A 73 30.32 16.48 -0.08
CA ASN A 73 30.78 17.33 -1.16
C ASN A 73 29.90 17.13 -2.41
N HIS A 74 29.20 18.19 -2.81
CA HIS A 74 28.31 18.18 -3.95
C HIS A 74 28.45 19.44 -4.79
N LYS A 75 28.14 19.30 -6.09
CA LYS A 75 27.95 20.45 -7.00
C LYS A 75 26.78 21.30 -6.50
N ASP A 76 26.82 22.61 -6.72
CA ASP A 76 25.78 23.58 -6.33
C ASP A 76 24.35 23.13 -6.64
N ILE A 77 24.15 22.54 -7.81
CA ILE A 77 22.85 22.02 -8.28
C ILE A 77 22.24 20.93 -7.37
N HIS A 78 23.03 20.39 -6.43
CA HIS A 78 22.64 19.37 -5.46
C HIS A 78 22.77 19.84 -4.01
N ARG A 79 23.03 21.14 -3.77
CA ARG A 79 23.18 21.72 -2.42
C ARG A 79 22.00 22.61 -2.02
N TYR A 80 21.57 23.48 -2.91
CA TYR A 80 20.57 24.50 -2.61
C TYR A 80 19.15 23.95 -2.71
N THR A 81 18.38 24.07 -1.63
CA THR A 81 17.03 23.50 -1.51
C THR A 81 15.96 24.44 -2.04
N TRP A 82 16.22 25.73 -2.08
CA TRP A 82 15.29 26.76 -2.56
C TRP A 82 15.93 27.66 -3.61
N HIS A 83 15.16 28.04 -4.63
CA HIS A 83 15.58 28.99 -5.67
C HIS A 83 14.47 29.98 -6.02
N GLN A 84 14.87 31.23 -6.27
CA GLN A 84 14.06 32.24 -6.94
C GLN A 84 14.77 32.64 -8.25
N ASP A 85 14.40 31.95 -9.33
CA ASP A 85 15.04 32.11 -10.64
C ASP A 85 14.99 33.56 -11.15
N THR A 86 13.88 34.29 -10.94
CA THR A 86 13.71 35.68 -11.40
C THR A 86 14.72 36.66 -10.82
N ARG A 87 15.27 36.37 -9.64
CA ARG A 87 16.28 37.21 -8.97
C ARG A 87 17.64 36.53 -8.85
N GLY A 88 17.78 35.33 -9.41
CA GLY A 88 18.98 34.50 -9.26
C GLY A 88 19.33 34.15 -7.81
N LEU A 89 18.34 34.17 -6.90
CA LEU A 89 18.58 33.88 -5.48
C LEU A 89 18.45 32.37 -5.22
N LYS A 90 19.26 31.88 -4.30
CA LYS A 90 19.25 30.48 -3.85
C LYS A 90 19.61 30.41 -2.38
N SER A 91 19.09 29.43 -1.65
CA SER A 91 19.40 29.22 -0.24
C SER A 91 19.28 27.77 0.19
N ILE A 92 19.92 27.43 1.30
CA ILE A 92 19.68 26.18 2.03
C ILE A 92 18.77 26.52 3.21
N ILE A 93 17.49 26.13 3.13
CA ILE A 93 16.48 26.39 4.18
C ILE A 93 15.71 25.14 4.59
N ASP A 94 15.78 24.08 3.79
CA ASP A 94 15.28 22.76 4.12
C ASP A 94 16.43 21.91 4.68
N TYR A 95 16.20 21.23 5.80
CA TYR A 95 17.25 20.50 6.50
C TYR A 95 16.92 19.05 6.79
N VAL A 96 17.96 18.22 6.81
CA VAL A 96 17.95 16.93 7.50
C VAL A 96 18.84 17.03 8.72
N ILE A 97 18.24 16.88 9.90
CA ILE A 97 18.92 16.99 11.19
C ILE A 97 18.76 15.67 11.93
N ILE A 98 19.85 15.16 12.48
CA ILE A 98 19.89 13.89 13.21
C ILE A 98 20.72 14.01 14.47
N LYS A 99 20.70 12.98 15.33
CA LYS A 99 21.65 12.87 16.44
C LYS A 99 23.10 12.80 15.94
N GLN A 100 24.01 13.44 16.66
CA GLN A 100 25.45 13.33 16.39
C GLN A 100 25.90 11.87 16.54
N GLU A 101 25.52 11.26 17.66
CA GLU A 101 25.72 9.85 18.02
C GLU A 101 24.53 9.00 17.57
N THR A 102 24.33 8.86 16.26
CA THR A 102 23.32 7.96 15.69
C THR A 102 23.90 6.57 15.45
N ASN A 103 23.10 5.52 15.63
CA ASN A 103 23.44 4.16 15.21
C ASN A 103 23.30 3.95 13.70
N TRP A 104 22.77 4.95 12.98
CA TRP A 104 22.58 4.89 11.54
C TRP A 104 23.82 5.31 10.76
N GLN A 105 24.07 4.60 9.66
CA GLN A 105 25.13 4.95 8.73
C GLN A 105 24.59 5.88 7.64
N ILE A 106 24.80 7.18 7.81
CA ILE A 106 24.47 8.17 6.79
C ILE A 106 25.45 8.03 5.62
N ARG A 107 24.93 7.82 4.41
CA ARG A 107 25.73 7.62 3.20
C ARG A 107 25.82 8.86 2.34
N ASP A 108 24.73 9.63 2.26
CA ASP A 108 24.65 10.81 1.41
C ASP A 108 23.47 11.71 1.82
N THR A 109 23.60 13.02 1.68
CA THR A 109 22.50 13.99 1.85
C THR A 109 22.60 15.04 0.76
N ARG A 110 21.63 15.04 -0.17
CA ARG A 110 21.69 15.87 -1.37
C ARG A 110 20.32 16.33 -1.85
N VAL A 111 20.34 17.36 -2.69
CA VAL A 111 19.16 17.90 -3.36
C VAL A 111 19.00 17.30 -4.76
N TYR A 112 17.76 16.94 -5.08
CA TYR A 112 17.34 16.37 -6.36
C TYR A 112 16.53 17.37 -7.17
N ARG A 113 17.24 18.23 -7.91
CA ARG A 113 16.65 19.21 -8.82
C ARG A 113 15.83 18.60 -9.97
N GLY A 114 16.13 17.38 -10.37
CA GLY A 114 15.43 16.71 -11.49
C GLY A 114 14.03 16.20 -11.14
N ILE A 115 13.65 16.18 -9.87
CA ILE A 115 12.32 15.73 -9.43
C ILE A 115 11.41 16.95 -9.38
N GLU A 116 10.34 16.94 -10.17
CA GLU A 116 9.40 18.05 -10.20
C GLU A 116 8.49 18.03 -8.95
N CYS A 117 8.72 18.98 -8.04
CA CYS A 117 7.90 19.16 -6.83
C CYS A 117 6.78 20.20 -7.01
N SER A 118 6.69 20.87 -8.17
CA SER A 118 5.73 21.97 -8.41
C SER A 118 5.85 23.12 -7.38
N SER A 119 7.07 23.34 -6.86
CA SER A 119 7.42 24.33 -5.84
C SER A 119 8.72 25.02 -6.24
N ASP A 120 8.97 26.18 -5.63
CA ASP A 120 10.26 26.88 -5.58
C ASP A 120 11.31 26.16 -4.71
N HIS A 121 10.90 25.11 -3.99
CA HIS A 121 11.79 24.17 -3.31
C HIS A 121 12.06 22.92 -4.16
N TYR A 122 13.26 22.38 -4.01
CA TYR A 122 13.69 21.10 -4.57
C TYR A 122 13.74 20.02 -3.50
N LEU A 123 13.54 18.76 -3.90
CA LEU A 123 13.55 17.63 -2.97
C LEU A 123 14.93 17.45 -2.33
N LEU A 124 15.00 17.63 -1.01
CA LEU A 124 16.13 17.21 -0.19
C LEU A 124 15.94 15.75 0.22
N ALA A 125 16.95 14.91 -0.01
CA ALA A 125 16.91 13.51 0.39
C ALA A 125 18.22 13.08 1.06
N THR A 126 18.09 12.15 2.02
CA THR A 126 19.21 11.52 2.71
C THR A 126 19.15 10.01 2.50
N LYS A 127 20.28 9.43 2.10
CA LYS A 127 20.46 7.98 1.99
C LYS A 127 21.11 7.45 3.27
N THR A 128 20.39 6.60 3.97
CA THR A 128 20.81 6.04 5.26
C THR A 128 20.76 4.53 5.24
N ARG A 129 21.79 3.87 5.78
CA ARG A 129 21.77 2.43 6.06
C ARG A 129 21.48 2.22 7.54
N ILE A 130 20.34 1.60 7.81
CA ILE A 130 19.90 1.23 9.16
C ILE A 130 20.26 -0.25 9.36
N LYS A 131 21.01 -0.57 10.42
CA LYS A 131 21.21 -1.95 10.84
C LYS A 131 19.96 -2.36 11.63
N PHE A 132 19.18 -3.26 11.06
CA PHE A 132 18.01 -3.83 11.73
C PHE A 132 18.36 -5.26 12.14
N ASN A 133 18.60 -5.48 13.43
CA ASN A 133 18.63 -6.82 13.98
C ASN A 133 17.18 -7.22 14.18
N ARG A 134 16.69 -8.09 13.30
CA ARG A 134 15.40 -8.74 13.49
C ARG A 134 15.65 -9.81 14.55
N ASP A 135 15.17 -9.60 15.77
CA ASP A 135 15.09 -10.69 16.73
C ASP A 135 14.17 -11.74 16.10
N THR A 136 14.78 -12.82 15.62
CA THR A 136 14.08 -13.95 15.01
C THR A 136 13.34 -14.79 16.05
N GLN A 137 13.34 -14.39 17.33
CA GLN A 137 12.64 -15.10 18.40
C GLN A 137 11.11 -14.99 18.29
N ASP A 138 10.56 -13.92 17.70
CA ASP A 138 9.10 -13.77 17.51
C ASP A 138 8.57 -14.45 16.22
N ILE A 139 9.43 -15.12 15.44
CA ILE A 139 9.02 -15.92 14.28
C ILE A 139 8.85 -17.41 14.66
N ASN A 140 9.28 -17.79 15.87
CA ASN A 140 9.16 -19.16 16.38
C ASN A 140 7.98 -19.38 17.34
N THR A 141 7.02 -18.45 17.42
CA THR A 141 5.64 -18.86 17.73
C THR A 141 5.04 -19.40 16.44
N SER A 142 5.37 -20.66 16.17
CA SER A 142 4.68 -21.54 15.23
C SER A 142 3.25 -21.80 15.74
N ASP A 143 2.42 -20.77 15.81
CA ASP A 143 1.03 -20.95 15.41
C ASP A 143 1.09 -20.91 13.89
N HIS A 144 1.10 -22.11 13.29
CA HIS A 144 0.69 -22.34 11.92
C HIS A 144 -0.77 -21.85 11.75
N THR A 145 -0.96 -20.54 11.77
CA THR A 145 -1.90 -19.97 10.83
C THR A 145 -1.08 -19.86 9.56
N ASP A 146 -1.11 -20.93 8.76
CA ASP A 146 -0.91 -20.79 7.34
C ASP A 146 -1.87 -19.68 6.94
N LYS A 147 -1.36 -18.44 6.85
CA LYS A 147 -1.99 -17.45 6.01
C LYS A 147 -1.91 -18.08 4.64
N ILE A 148 -2.96 -18.81 4.30
CA ILE A 148 -3.21 -19.26 2.94
C ILE A 148 -3.08 -17.96 2.15
N ASP A 149 -1.98 -17.84 1.40
CA ASP A 149 -1.76 -16.72 0.50
C ASP A 149 -2.76 -16.94 -0.64
N GLN A 150 -4.01 -16.62 -0.34
CA GLN A 150 -5.11 -16.77 -1.27
C GLN A 150 -4.81 -15.81 -2.40
N SER A 151 -4.40 -16.36 -3.53
CA SER A 151 -4.15 -15.61 -4.75
C SER A 151 -5.35 -14.73 -5.06
N ARG A 152 -5.22 -13.41 -4.85
CA ARG A 152 -6.25 -12.44 -5.22
C ARG A 152 -6.00 -12.02 -6.65
N TYR A 153 -6.96 -12.28 -7.53
CA TYR A 153 -6.90 -11.87 -8.94
C TYR A 153 -7.64 -10.56 -9.13
N LYS A 154 -7.27 -9.79 -10.17
CA LYS A 154 -8.02 -8.57 -10.55
C LYS A 154 -9.34 -8.94 -11.22
N ILE A 155 -10.32 -9.38 -10.42
CA ILE A 155 -11.63 -9.86 -10.87
C ILE A 155 -12.39 -8.80 -11.69
N GLU A 156 -12.11 -7.51 -11.51
CA GLU A 156 -12.66 -6.42 -12.34
C GLU A 156 -12.34 -6.59 -13.84
N GLY A 157 -11.22 -7.22 -14.18
CA GLY A 157 -10.82 -7.54 -15.57
C GLY A 157 -11.72 -8.57 -16.26
N LEU A 158 -12.57 -9.30 -15.51
CA LEU A 158 -13.57 -10.21 -16.08
C LEU A 158 -14.77 -9.49 -16.72
N ARG A 159 -14.80 -8.15 -16.69
CA ARG A 159 -15.79 -7.34 -17.43
C ARG A 159 -15.46 -7.20 -18.92
N GLU A 160 -14.21 -7.46 -19.31
CA GLU A 160 -13.77 -7.59 -20.72
C GLU A 160 -14.15 -8.96 -21.29
N PRO A 161 -14.03 -9.24 -22.62
CA PRO A 161 -14.72 -10.36 -23.25
C PRO A 161 -14.40 -11.70 -22.57
N ARG A 162 -15.44 -12.39 -22.07
CA ARG A 162 -15.40 -13.70 -21.40
C ARG A 162 -14.54 -14.76 -22.11
N ILE A 163 -14.37 -14.60 -23.41
CA ILE A 163 -13.63 -15.49 -24.32
C ILE A 163 -12.15 -15.62 -23.90
N THR A 164 -11.52 -14.56 -23.37
CA THR A 164 -10.07 -14.58 -23.10
C THR A 164 -9.67 -15.55 -21.98
N ILE A 165 -10.47 -15.64 -20.91
CA ILE A 165 -10.16 -16.54 -19.79
C ILE A 165 -10.56 -17.99 -20.10
N GLN A 166 -11.67 -18.18 -20.84
CA GLN A 166 -12.13 -19.50 -21.27
C GLN A 166 -11.08 -20.20 -22.16
N ASN A 167 -10.55 -19.48 -23.16
CA ASN A 167 -9.52 -20.02 -24.05
C ASN A 167 -8.25 -20.41 -23.30
N ARG A 168 -7.85 -19.61 -22.30
CA ARG A 168 -6.65 -19.90 -21.49
C ARG A 168 -6.85 -21.10 -20.58
N ILE A 169 -8.03 -21.24 -19.96
CA ILE A 169 -8.36 -22.45 -19.18
C ILE A 169 -8.31 -23.67 -20.09
N ASP A 170 -8.92 -23.60 -21.27
CA ASP A 170 -8.95 -24.72 -22.23
C ASP A 170 -7.57 -25.16 -22.71
N GLN A 171 -6.65 -24.21 -22.91
CA GLN A 171 -5.26 -24.49 -23.28
C GLN A 171 -4.47 -25.18 -22.16
N LYS A 172 -4.81 -24.92 -20.89
CA LYS A 172 -4.10 -25.52 -19.74
C LYS A 172 -4.70 -26.87 -19.34
N LEU A 173 -5.97 -27.12 -19.64
CA LEU A 173 -6.62 -28.41 -19.39
C LEU A 173 -6.15 -29.49 -20.39
N ASN A 174 -5.40 -30.47 -19.90
CA ASN A 174 -4.92 -31.61 -20.67
C ASN A 174 -5.75 -32.88 -20.37
N ASP A 175 -6.35 -33.44 -21.42
CA ASP A 175 -7.31 -34.56 -21.32
C ASP A 175 -6.67 -35.86 -20.82
N HIS A 176 -5.34 -35.95 -20.82
CA HIS A 176 -4.60 -37.03 -20.16
C HIS A 176 -4.95 -37.19 -18.67
N TYR A 177 -5.27 -36.08 -17.97
CA TYR A 177 -5.59 -36.12 -16.54
C TYR A 177 -7.02 -36.60 -16.25
N LEU A 178 -7.90 -36.73 -17.26
CA LEU A 178 -9.24 -37.28 -17.07
C LEU A 178 -9.23 -38.78 -16.72
N THR A 179 -8.11 -39.47 -16.92
CA THR A 179 -7.92 -40.88 -16.53
C THR A 179 -6.95 -41.05 -15.36
N ALA A 180 -6.39 -39.95 -14.84
CA ALA A 180 -5.47 -39.96 -13.70
C ALA A 180 -6.22 -40.21 -12.37
N GLU A 181 -5.53 -40.34 -11.25
CA GLU A 181 -6.18 -40.47 -9.93
C GLU A 181 -6.93 -39.18 -9.54
N THR A 182 -7.93 -39.29 -8.64
CA THR A 182 -8.76 -38.15 -8.22
C THR A 182 -7.92 -36.99 -7.65
N SER A 183 -6.86 -37.30 -6.91
CA SER A 183 -5.94 -36.29 -6.37
C SER A 183 -5.19 -35.54 -7.48
N GLU A 184 -4.72 -36.25 -8.50
CA GLU A 184 -3.98 -35.64 -9.61
C GLU A 184 -4.90 -34.82 -10.53
N LEU A 185 -6.12 -35.31 -10.78
CA LEU A 185 -7.14 -34.57 -11.52
C LEU A 185 -7.51 -33.27 -10.78
N TYR A 186 -7.70 -33.35 -9.46
CA TYR A 186 -8.00 -32.20 -8.61
C TYR A 186 -6.90 -31.14 -8.69
N GLU A 187 -5.64 -31.55 -8.48
CA GLU A 187 -4.50 -30.65 -8.52
C GLU A 187 -4.34 -30.01 -9.90
N HIS A 188 -4.48 -30.79 -10.97
CA HIS A 188 -4.39 -30.29 -12.35
C HIS A 188 -5.46 -29.24 -12.66
N VAL A 189 -6.72 -29.46 -12.25
CA VAL A 189 -7.81 -28.49 -12.44
C VAL A 189 -7.52 -27.19 -11.69
N THR A 190 -7.15 -27.29 -10.41
CA THR A 190 -6.84 -26.13 -9.56
C THR A 190 -5.67 -25.33 -10.13
N GLN A 191 -4.55 -25.98 -10.47
CA GLN A 191 -3.39 -25.32 -11.06
C GLN A 191 -3.70 -24.69 -12.42
N SER A 192 -4.52 -25.34 -13.25
CA SER A 192 -4.94 -24.80 -14.56
C SER A 192 -5.74 -23.51 -14.42
N ILE A 193 -6.66 -23.45 -13.45
CA ILE A 193 -7.45 -22.26 -13.14
C ILE A 193 -6.53 -21.14 -12.65
N HIS A 194 -5.62 -21.41 -11.71
CA HIS A 194 -4.70 -20.39 -11.18
C HIS A 194 -3.75 -19.84 -12.24
N LYS A 195 -3.15 -20.71 -13.08
CA LYS A 195 -2.26 -20.30 -14.18
C LYS A 195 -3.01 -19.44 -15.19
N ALA A 196 -4.21 -19.87 -15.62
CA ALA A 196 -5.03 -19.11 -16.56
C ALA A 196 -5.46 -17.75 -15.97
N ALA A 197 -5.87 -17.71 -14.70
CA ALA A 197 -6.27 -16.49 -14.01
C ALA A 197 -5.10 -15.52 -13.80
N ALA A 198 -3.92 -16.03 -13.43
CA ALA A 198 -2.71 -15.23 -13.28
C ALA A 198 -2.28 -14.60 -14.60
N GLU A 199 -2.29 -15.37 -15.69
CA GLU A 199 -1.96 -14.85 -17.01
C GLU A 199 -3.01 -13.83 -17.48
N ALA A 200 -4.31 -14.09 -17.26
CA ALA A 200 -5.41 -13.29 -17.82
C ALA A 200 -5.70 -12.00 -17.04
N LEU A 201 -5.70 -12.09 -15.72
CA LEU A 201 -6.13 -11.02 -14.81
C LEU A 201 -4.95 -10.42 -14.04
N GLY A 202 -3.86 -11.17 -13.87
CA GLY A 202 -2.79 -10.82 -12.94
C GLY A 202 -3.24 -10.85 -11.48
N TYR A 203 -2.28 -10.68 -10.58
CA TYR A 203 -2.52 -10.63 -9.14
C TYR A 203 -2.89 -9.21 -8.68
N GLU A 204 -3.79 -9.11 -7.70
CA GLU A 204 -4.01 -7.90 -6.93
C GLU A 204 -2.83 -7.66 -5.99
N ASP A 205 -2.37 -6.42 -5.92
CA ASP A 205 -1.38 -6.01 -4.94
C ASP A 205 -2.04 -5.93 -3.56
N THR A 206 -1.75 -6.90 -2.69
CA THR A 206 -2.27 -6.99 -1.32
C THR A 206 -1.70 -5.90 -0.40
N ASN A 207 -0.57 -5.28 -0.79
CA ASN A 207 0.14 -4.26 -0.01
C ASN A 207 -0.09 -2.84 -0.54
N ALA A 208 -0.73 -2.68 -1.69
CA ALA A 208 -1.19 -1.38 -2.13
C ALA A 208 -2.26 -0.90 -1.13
N ARG A 209 -1.87 0.04 -0.26
CA ARG A 209 -2.85 0.87 0.46
C ARG A 209 -3.80 1.39 -0.62
N LYS A 210 -5.03 0.87 -0.63
CA LYS A 210 -6.06 1.32 -1.56
C LYS A 210 -6.27 2.80 -1.27
N ASN A 211 -5.60 3.66 -2.03
CA ASN A 211 -5.84 5.08 -2.01
C ASN A 211 -7.23 5.27 -2.61
N HIS A 212 -8.24 5.13 -1.75
CA HIS A 212 -9.65 5.15 -2.10
C HIS A 212 -10.09 6.50 -2.68
N TYR A 213 -9.21 7.48 -2.83
CA TYR A 213 -9.55 8.84 -3.24
C TYR A 213 -9.17 9.17 -4.70
N LEU A 214 -8.43 8.32 -5.40
CA LEU A 214 -8.02 8.62 -6.78
C LEU A 214 -7.77 7.34 -7.59
N THR A 215 -8.56 7.11 -8.64
CA THR A 215 -8.22 6.10 -9.65
C THR A 215 -7.10 6.68 -10.52
N TRP A 216 -5.85 6.27 -10.30
CA TRP A 216 -4.74 6.72 -11.14
C TRP A 216 -4.87 6.11 -12.55
N SER A 217 -5.29 6.91 -13.53
CA SER A 217 -5.51 6.44 -14.90
C SER A 217 -4.21 6.40 -15.71
N ALA A 218 -4.16 5.56 -16.75
CA ALA A 218 -3.02 5.52 -17.68
C ALA A 218 -2.76 6.89 -18.32
N GLN A 219 -3.82 7.62 -18.66
CA GLN A 219 -3.75 9.00 -19.17
C GLN A 219 -3.07 9.95 -18.17
N LEU A 220 -3.34 9.84 -16.87
CA LEU A 220 -2.67 10.65 -15.86
C LEU A 220 -1.17 10.35 -15.76
N GLU A 221 -0.79 9.08 -15.83
CA GLU A 221 0.64 8.71 -15.81
C GLU A 221 1.37 9.21 -17.05
N GLU A 222 0.74 9.09 -18.23
CA GLU A 222 1.27 9.62 -19.48
C GLU A 222 1.46 11.14 -19.42
N GLN A 223 0.44 11.89 -19.01
CA GLN A 223 0.51 13.35 -18.91
C GLN A 223 1.52 13.82 -17.87
N LYS A 224 1.67 13.09 -16.75
CA LYS A 224 2.74 13.32 -15.77
C LYS A 224 4.12 13.18 -16.40
N ASN A 225 4.33 12.12 -17.17
CA ASN A 225 5.62 11.84 -17.81
C ASN A 225 5.95 12.85 -18.92
N ILE A 226 4.98 13.18 -19.79
CA ILE A 226 5.14 14.23 -20.81
C ILE A 226 5.49 15.56 -20.15
N LYS A 227 4.74 15.96 -19.12
CA LYS A 227 5.00 17.21 -18.39
C LYS A 227 6.43 17.29 -17.85
N GLN A 228 6.88 16.21 -17.21
CA GLN A 228 8.21 16.10 -16.65
C GLN A 228 9.29 16.13 -17.76
N GLN A 229 9.17 15.27 -18.77
CA GLN A 229 10.22 15.04 -19.76
C GLN A 229 10.29 16.17 -20.81
N ALA A 230 9.16 16.62 -21.32
CA ALA A 230 9.11 17.57 -22.43
C ALA A 230 9.19 19.02 -21.98
N TYR A 231 8.61 19.38 -20.83
CA TYR A 231 8.51 20.78 -20.41
C TYR A 231 9.39 21.10 -19.21
N TYR A 232 9.31 20.33 -18.12
CA TYR A 232 10.09 20.63 -16.92
C TYR A 232 11.59 20.45 -17.15
N ASN A 233 12.01 19.32 -17.73
CA ASN A 233 13.43 19.08 -18.03
C ASN A 233 13.99 20.07 -19.06
N LYS A 234 13.17 20.48 -20.04
CA LYS A 234 13.55 21.50 -21.03
C LYS A 234 13.82 22.83 -20.34
N TRP A 235 12.88 23.30 -19.52
CA TRP A 235 13.06 24.52 -18.73
C TRP A 235 14.26 24.44 -17.78
N LEU A 236 14.52 23.29 -17.16
CA LEU A 236 15.70 23.11 -16.31
C LEU A 236 17.02 23.23 -17.08
N ALA A 237 17.03 22.90 -18.38
CA ALA A 237 18.19 22.98 -19.24
C ALA A 237 18.41 24.40 -19.80
N THR A 238 17.34 25.06 -20.24
CA THR A 238 17.42 26.39 -20.87
C THR A 238 17.39 27.53 -19.85
N LYS A 239 16.67 27.35 -18.74
CA LYS A 239 16.34 28.40 -17.76
C LYS A 239 15.70 29.63 -18.38
N ASP A 240 14.99 29.43 -19.50
CA ASP A 240 14.29 30.46 -20.25
C ASP A 240 12.86 30.69 -19.70
N ASP A 241 12.44 31.96 -19.70
CA ASP A 241 11.12 32.36 -19.17
C ASP A 241 9.95 31.86 -20.03
N ASN A 242 10.15 31.74 -21.36
CA ASN A 242 9.11 31.21 -22.24
C ASN A 242 8.94 29.69 -22.06
N ASP A 243 10.03 28.96 -21.88
CA ASP A 243 9.98 27.55 -21.48
C ASP A 243 9.33 27.37 -20.10
N TYR A 244 9.59 28.26 -19.13
CA TYR A 244 8.92 28.26 -17.83
C TYR A 244 7.41 28.48 -17.95
N ASN A 245 6.99 29.46 -18.74
CA ASN A 245 5.57 29.75 -18.98
C ASN A 245 4.86 28.56 -19.66
N THR A 246 5.53 27.92 -20.62
CA THR A 246 5.04 26.70 -21.27
C THR A 246 4.85 25.56 -20.26
N TYR A 247 5.86 25.31 -19.42
CA TYR A 247 5.77 24.35 -18.32
C TYR A 247 4.61 24.68 -17.37
N LYS A 248 4.45 25.94 -16.96
CA LYS A 248 3.38 26.37 -16.04
C LYS A 248 1.99 26.16 -16.61
N ARG A 249 1.81 26.34 -17.91
CA ARG A 249 0.55 26.04 -18.61
C ARG A 249 0.22 24.55 -18.53
N HIS A 250 1.15 23.67 -18.91
CA HIS A 250 0.94 22.23 -18.85
C HIS A 250 0.81 21.69 -17.42
N LEU A 251 1.47 22.32 -16.45
CA LEU A 251 1.24 22.03 -15.03
C LEU A 251 -0.19 22.35 -14.60
N ARG A 252 -0.77 23.48 -15.06
CA ARG A 252 -2.16 23.84 -14.77
C ARG A 252 -3.12 22.86 -15.42
N GLU A 253 -2.90 22.50 -16.69
CA GLU A 253 -3.69 21.48 -17.39
C GLU A 253 -3.65 20.14 -16.65
N PHE A 254 -2.48 19.70 -16.22
CA PHE A 254 -2.32 18.47 -15.44
C PHE A 254 -3.03 18.54 -14.08
N LYS A 255 -2.95 19.68 -13.36
CA LYS A 255 -3.68 19.87 -12.10
C LYS A 255 -5.20 19.82 -12.31
N ASN A 256 -5.69 20.42 -13.39
CA ASN A 256 -7.11 20.35 -13.75
C ASN A 256 -7.52 18.90 -14.06
N LEU A 257 -6.72 18.16 -14.82
CA LEU A 257 -6.97 16.75 -15.12
C LEU A 257 -7.03 15.89 -13.85
N ILE A 258 -6.10 16.09 -12.90
CA ILE A 258 -6.15 15.44 -11.59
C ILE A 258 -7.46 15.79 -10.87
N GLN A 259 -7.87 17.06 -10.86
CA GLN A 259 -9.08 17.49 -10.17
C GLN A 259 -10.33 16.88 -10.80
N THR A 260 -10.44 16.88 -12.12
CA THR A 260 -11.54 16.23 -12.85
C THR A 260 -11.61 14.75 -12.51
N ASN A 261 -10.49 14.03 -12.58
CA ASN A 261 -10.47 12.60 -12.28
C ASN A 261 -10.76 12.30 -10.78
N LYS A 262 -10.33 13.17 -9.85
CA LYS A 262 -10.75 13.08 -8.44
C LYS A 262 -12.27 13.22 -8.31
N ASN A 263 -12.85 14.22 -8.97
CA ASN A 263 -14.29 14.46 -8.95
C ASN A 263 -15.06 13.29 -9.57
N GLU A 264 -14.63 12.77 -10.72
CA GLU A 264 -15.24 11.60 -11.37
C GLU A 264 -15.15 10.34 -10.51
N THR A 265 -13.98 10.11 -9.89
CA THR A 265 -13.80 9.00 -8.94
C THR A 265 -14.77 9.13 -7.77
N TRP A 266 -14.96 10.35 -7.26
CA TRP A 266 -15.88 10.63 -6.16
C TRP A 266 -17.34 10.45 -6.58
N GLU A 267 -17.71 10.99 -7.74
CA GLU A 267 -19.05 10.89 -8.31
C GLU A 267 -19.47 9.44 -8.53
N ARG A 268 -18.57 8.62 -9.11
CA ARG A 268 -18.81 7.18 -9.27
C ARG A 268 -19.02 6.49 -7.93
N LYS A 269 -18.23 6.84 -6.91
CA LYS A 269 -18.39 6.31 -5.55
C LYS A 269 -19.69 6.72 -4.90
N CYS A 270 -20.12 7.97 -5.07
CA CYS A 270 -21.42 8.44 -4.58
C CYS A 270 -22.55 7.62 -5.22
N LYS A 271 -22.52 7.43 -6.54
CA LYS A 271 -23.49 6.58 -7.25
C LYS A 271 -23.49 5.13 -6.76
N GLU A 272 -22.30 4.55 -6.53
CA GLU A 272 -22.19 3.20 -5.95
C GLU A 272 -22.84 3.12 -4.56
N VAL A 273 -22.61 4.13 -3.70
CA VAL A 273 -23.24 4.20 -2.37
C VAL A 273 -24.75 4.36 -2.47
N GLU A 274 -25.24 5.26 -3.33
CA GLU A 274 -26.68 5.49 -3.53
C GLU A 274 -27.40 4.19 -3.94
N CYS A 275 -26.79 3.38 -4.80
CA CYS A 275 -27.34 2.07 -5.17
C CYS A 275 -27.40 1.06 -4.01
N TYR A 276 -26.59 1.24 -2.96
CA TYR A 276 -26.56 0.36 -1.79
C TYR A 276 -27.47 0.85 -0.65
N MET A 277 -27.78 2.14 -0.63
CA MET A 277 -28.65 2.74 0.37
C MET A 277 -30.10 2.24 0.19
N GLY A 278 -30.70 1.71 1.25
CA GLY A 278 -32.07 1.17 1.25
C GLY A 278 -32.21 -0.28 0.75
N GLY A 279 -31.12 -0.94 0.36
CA GLY A 279 -31.12 -2.34 -0.10
C GLY A 279 -30.41 -3.32 0.84
N THR A 280 -30.39 -4.61 0.45
CA THR A 280 -29.71 -5.70 1.18
C THR A 280 -28.18 -5.55 1.24
N ARG A 281 -27.60 -4.62 0.47
CA ARG A 281 -26.16 -4.30 0.42
C ARG A 281 -25.79 -3.02 1.18
N SER A 282 -26.68 -2.50 2.03
CA SER A 282 -26.44 -1.28 2.82
C SER A 282 -25.18 -1.32 3.70
N SER A 283 -24.72 -2.51 4.10
CA SER A 283 -23.45 -2.70 4.82
C SER A 283 -22.22 -2.24 4.01
N GLU A 284 -22.24 -2.34 2.68
CA GLU A 284 -21.16 -1.87 1.82
C GLU A 284 -21.06 -0.34 1.79
N ALA A 285 -22.20 0.35 1.76
CA ALA A 285 -22.25 1.81 1.91
C ALA A 285 -21.66 2.26 3.25
N TRP A 286 -22.03 1.59 4.35
CA TRP A 286 -21.49 1.87 5.68
C TRP A 286 -19.98 1.62 5.80
N ASN A 287 -19.47 0.57 5.16
CA ASN A 287 -18.03 0.30 5.11
C ASN A 287 -17.26 1.40 4.38
N LEU A 288 -17.80 1.92 3.26
CA LEU A 288 -17.19 3.05 2.57
C LEU A 288 -17.21 4.31 3.43
N ILE A 289 -18.35 4.66 4.05
CA ILE A 289 -18.46 5.82 4.95
C ILE A 289 -17.45 5.70 6.11
N ARG A 290 -17.32 4.51 6.70
CA ARG A 290 -16.35 4.26 7.76
C ARG A 290 -14.91 4.45 7.28
N SER A 291 -14.57 4.01 6.07
CA SER A 291 -13.23 4.22 5.50
C SER A 291 -12.90 5.69 5.21
N LEU A 292 -13.92 6.53 5.02
CA LEU A 292 -13.77 7.96 4.74
C LEU A 292 -13.67 8.80 6.02
N ARG A 293 -14.18 8.29 7.15
CA ARG A 293 -13.92 8.91 8.44
C ARG A 293 -12.43 8.76 8.72
N LYS A 294 -11.71 9.89 8.74
CA LYS A 294 -10.39 9.91 9.37
C LYS A 294 -10.58 9.38 10.77
N ASP A 295 -9.86 8.32 11.12
CA ASP A 295 -9.73 7.88 12.49
C ASP A 295 -9.22 9.08 13.30
N ILE A 296 -10.12 9.84 13.92
CA ILE A 296 -9.84 10.36 15.25
C ILE A 296 -9.75 9.08 16.06
N SER A 297 -8.55 8.52 16.08
CA SER A 297 -8.21 7.34 16.85
C SER A 297 -8.33 7.73 18.32
N THR A 298 -9.56 7.80 18.83
CA THR A 298 -9.84 7.47 20.22
C THR A 298 -9.66 5.96 20.32
N LYS A 299 -8.42 5.49 20.16
CA LYS A 299 -8.01 4.20 20.68
C LYS A 299 -8.07 4.35 22.19
N THR A 300 -9.27 4.23 22.74
CA THR A 300 -9.41 3.66 24.06
C THR A 300 -8.67 2.34 23.98
N ASN A 301 -7.62 2.20 24.79
CA ASN A 301 -6.94 0.93 24.99
C ASN A 301 -7.96 -0.05 25.55
N ILE A 302 -8.70 -0.71 24.66
CA ILE A 302 -9.46 -1.89 25.01
C ILE A 302 -8.40 -2.93 25.26
N GLN A 303 -8.12 -3.16 26.55
CA GLN A 303 -7.25 -4.24 26.98
C GLN A 303 -7.84 -5.53 26.41
N PRO A 304 -7.09 -6.29 25.59
CA PRO A 304 -7.59 -7.56 25.08
C PRO A 304 -7.93 -8.48 26.26
N ILE A 305 -9.12 -9.07 26.21
CA ILE A 305 -9.56 -10.09 27.18
C ILE A 305 -8.55 -11.24 27.11
N GLN A 306 -7.98 -11.62 28.26
CA GLN A 306 -6.96 -12.66 28.29
C GLN A 306 -7.54 -14.02 27.89
N MET A 307 -6.71 -14.86 27.24
CA MET A 307 -7.13 -16.16 26.71
C MET A 307 -7.76 -17.08 27.78
N GLY A 308 -7.32 -16.98 29.04
CA GLY A 308 -7.91 -17.72 30.15
C GLY A 308 -9.37 -17.34 30.45
N GLN A 309 -9.75 -16.08 30.23
CA GLN A 309 -11.14 -15.63 30.38
C GLN A 309 -12.01 -16.11 29.22
N TRP A 310 -11.47 -16.14 28.00
CA TRP A 310 -12.15 -16.75 26.84
C TRP A 310 -12.38 -18.23 27.02
N LYS A 311 -11.36 -18.97 27.47
CA LYS A 311 -11.49 -20.40 27.78
C LYS A 311 -12.61 -20.64 28.78
N LYS A 312 -12.63 -19.90 29.89
CA LYS A 312 -13.65 -20.06 30.95
C LYS A 312 -15.06 -19.72 30.45
N HIS A 313 -15.20 -18.68 29.62
CA HIS A 313 -16.48 -18.30 29.02
C HIS A 313 -17.02 -19.42 28.12
N TYR A 314 -16.21 -19.93 27.20
CA TYR A 314 -16.64 -20.98 26.28
C TYR A 314 -16.79 -22.34 26.95
N GLU A 315 -15.96 -22.69 27.94
CA GLU A 315 -16.19 -23.88 28.78
C GLU A 315 -17.55 -23.79 29.47
N THR A 316 -17.97 -22.62 29.93
CA THR A 316 -19.28 -22.48 30.58
C THR A 316 -20.42 -22.49 29.55
N ALA A 317 -20.23 -21.82 28.41
CA ALA A 317 -21.28 -21.66 27.40
C ALA A 317 -21.50 -22.90 26.52
N LEU A 318 -20.47 -23.73 26.33
CA LEU A 318 -20.51 -24.94 25.51
C LEU A 318 -20.55 -26.23 26.33
N LYS A 319 -20.56 -26.13 27.67
CA LYS A 319 -20.79 -27.30 28.52
C LYS A 319 -22.26 -27.69 28.40
N GLU A 320 -22.47 -28.84 27.79
CA GLU A 320 -23.78 -29.47 27.68
C GLU A 320 -24.00 -30.33 28.93
N ASP A 321 -24.85 -29.86 29.84
CA ASP A 321 -25.15 -30.46 31.13
C ASP A 321 -26.55 -31.11 31.19
N ARG A 322 -27.25 -31.17 30.06
CA ARG A 322 -28.53 -31.87 29.92
C ARG A 322 -28.31 -33.40 29.88
N GLU A 323 -29.05 -34.13 30.73
CA GLU A 323 -28.93 -35.60 30.89
C GLU A 323 -29.12 -36.38 29.58
N GLU A 324 -29.89 -35.84 28.65
CA GLU A 324 -30.20 -36.39 27.32
C GLU A 324 -28.95 -36.57 26.42
N TYR A 325 -27.90 -35.79 26.67
CA TYR A 325 -26.67 -35.76 25.89
C TYR A 325 -25.45 -36.33 26.65
N LEU A 326 -25.65 -36.83 27.87
CA LEU A 326 -24.65 -37.57 28.65
C LEU A 326 -24.60 -39.07 28.28
N ILE A 327 -25.51 -39.51 27.41
CA ILE A 327 -25.57 -40.87 26.89
C ILE A 327 -24.65 -40.94 25.67
N ASP A 328 -23.69 -41.85 25.70
CA ASP A 328 -22.78 -42.13 24.58
C ASP A 328 -23.64 -42.49 23.35
N PRO A 329 -23.53 -41.78 22.21
CA PRO A 329 -24.36 -42.09 21.06
C PRO A 329 -24.11 -43.54 20.61
N GLU A 330 -25.15 -44.37 20.68
CA GLU A 330 -25.11 -45.72 20.16
C GLU A 330 -24.85 -45.69 18.64
N ALA A 331 -23.69 -46.25 18.29
CA ALA A 331 -23.23 -46.64 16.97
C ALA A 331 -23.00 -45.51 15.93
N PRO A 332 -21.96 -45.65 15.08
CA PRO A 332 -21.76 -44.75 13.96
C PRO A 332 -22.97 -44.78 13.03
N TYR A 333 -23.49 -43.60 12.73
CA TYR A 333 -24.57 -43.38 11.78
C TYR A 333 -24.06 -43.68 10.35
N ILE A 334 -24.06 -44.95 9.96
CA ILE A 334 -23.76 -45.37 8.58
C ILE A 334 -25.00 -45.09 7.74
N VAL A 335 -25.09 -43.87 7.21
CA VAL A 335 -26.03 -43.59 6.12
C VAL A 335 -25.41 -44.15 4.86
N GLU A 336 -25.88 -45.31 4.40
CA GLU A 336 -25.74 -45.68 2.99
C GLU A 336 -26.54 -44.64 2.18
N GLY A 337 -25.87 -43.55 1.80
CA GLY A 337 -26.46 -42.51 0.98
C GLY A 337 -26.72 -43.03 -0.43
N GLU A 338 -27.85 -42.65 -1.01
CA GLU A 338 -28.10 -42.88 -2.44
C GLU A 338 -27.04 -42.18 -3.28
N TYR A 339 -26.48 -42.90 -4.25
CA TYR A 339 -25.52 -42.34 -5.20
C TYR A 339 -26.21 -41.33 -6.11
N ILE A 340 -25.96 -40.03 -5.89
CA ILE A 340 -26.52 -38.96 -6.73
C ILE A 340 -25.63 -38.79 -7.96
N GLU A 341 -26.13 -39.19 -9.14
CA GLU A 341 -25.42 -38.94 -10.39
C GLU A 341 -25.41 -37.43 -10.72
N ILE A 342 -24.21 -36.83 -10.70
CA ILE A 342 -24.05 -35.39 -10.93
C ILE A 342 -24.16 -35.10 -12.42
N ASN A 343 -25.31 -34.59 -12.82
CA ASN A 343 -25.56 -34.17 -14.19
C ASN A 343 -24.96 -32.79 -14.50
N LYS A 344 -24.53 -32.59 -15.75
CA LYS A 344 -23.96 -31.32 -16.24
C LYS A 344 -24.90 -30.12 -16.01
N SER A 345 -26.21 -30.34 -16.13
CA SER A 345 -27.23 -29.32 -15.87
C SER A 345 -27.29 -28.89 -14.40
N MET A 346 -27.08 -29.83 -13.47
CA MET A 346 -27.02 -29.55 -12.03
C MET A 346 -25.77 -28.75 -11.69
N LEU A 347 -24.62 -29.12 -12.26
CA LEU A 347 -23.37 -28.39 -12.06
C LEU A 347 -23.45 -26.93 -12.57
N ILE A 348 -24.03 -26.72 -13.76
CA ILE A 348 -24.24 -25.36 -14.30
C ILE A 348 -25.16 -24.54 -13.39
N LYS A 349 -26.25 -25.14 -12.88
CA LYS A 349 -27.16 -24.46 -11.95
C LYS A 349 -26.42 -24.09 -10.65
N ALA A 350 -25.67 -25.03 -10.08
CA ALA A 350 -24.90 -24.81 -8.85
C ALA A 350 -23.89 -23.67 -8.99
N ILE A 351 -23.08 -23.67 -10.06
CA ILE A 351 -22.09 -22.62 -10.32
C ILE A 351 -22.77 -21.25 -10.51
N LYS A 352 -23.91 -21.20 -11.21
CA LYS A 352 -24.68 -19.96 -11.39
C LYS A 352 -25.21 -19.41 -10.06
N HIS A 353 -25.65 -20.28 -9.15
CA HIS A 353 -26.17 -19.90 -7.84
C HIS A 353 -25.11 -19.43 -6.82
N MET A 354 -23.82 -19.69 -7.07
CA MET A 354 -22.75 -19.17 -6.21
C MET A 354 -22.82 -17.63 -6.13
N LYS A 355 -22.52 -17.04 -4.97
CA LYS A 355 -22.52 -15.58 -4.81
C LYS A 355 -21.17 -15.00 -5.26
N ASN A 356 -21.20 -13.87 -5.98
CA ASN A 356 -19.99 -13.11 -6.31
C ASN A 356 -19.47 -12.35 -5.08
N ASN A 357 -18.19 -11.98 -5.09
CA ASN A 357 -17.48 -11.24 -4.07
C ASN A 357 -17.53 -11.91 -2.69
N LYS A 358 -17.51 -13.25 -2.68
CA LYS A 358 -17.37 -14.04 -1.45
C LYS A 358 -15.96 -14.57 -1.32
N ALA A 359 -15.58 -14.89 -0.08
CA ALA A 359 -14.29 -15.49 0.20
C ALA A 359 -14.16 -16.78 -0.65
N PRO A 360 -13.03 -16.97 -1.35
CA PRO A 360 -12.79 -18.20 -2.06
C PRO A 360 -12.67 -19.36 -1.07
N GLY A 361 -12.87 -20.58 -1.57
CA GLY A 361 -12.66 -21.80 -0.78
C GLY A 361 -11.19 -22.01 -0.38
N PRO A 362 -10.86 -23.17 0.22
CA PRO A 362 -9.50 -23.50 0.68
C PRO A 362 -8.43 -23.28 -0.40
N GLU A 363 -8.74 -23.64 -1.65
CA GLU A 363 -7.86 -23.48 -2.81
C GLU A 363 -7.74 -22.05 -3.33
N GLY A 364 -8.41 -21.06 -2.74
CA GLY A 364 -8.28 -19.68 -3.21
C GLY A 364 -8.90 -19.41 -4.59
N ILE A 365 -9.77 -20.29 -5.10
CA ILE A 365 -10.51 -20.08 -6.35
C ILE A 365 -11.82 -19.31 -6.09
N PRO A 366 -11.96 -18.05 -6.56
CA PRO A 366 -13.21 -17.30 -6.44
C PRO A 366 -14.30 -17.81 -7.39
N ALA A 367 -15.57 -17.64 -6.98
CA ALA A 367 -16.73 -18.12 -7.73
C ALA A 367 -16.82 -17.54 -9.15
N GLU A 368 -16.30 -16.34 -9.36
CA GLU A 368 -16.25 -15.65 -10.64
C GLU A 368 -15.43 -16.40 -11.68
N LEU A 369 -14.34 -17.07 -11.29
CA LEU A 369 -13.54 -17.88 -12.20
C LEU A 369 -14.31 -19.13 -12.66
N LEU A 370 -15.02 -19.78 -11.74
CA LEU A 370 -15.85 -20.94 -12.06
C LEU A 370 -17.04 -20.56 -12.96
N LYS A 371 -17.68 -19.42 -12.68
CA LYS A 371 -18.79 -18.90 -13.50
C LYS A 371 -18.40 -18.50 -14.91
N ASN A 372 -17.17 -18.02 -15.09
CA ASN A 372 -16.62 -17.67 -16.40
C ASN A 372 -15.77 -18.80 -17.01
N GLY A 373 -15.79 -20.00 -16.41
CA GLY A 373 -15.13 -21.19 -16.93
C GLY A 373 -15.68 -21.61 -18.29
N SER A 374 -14.86 -22.35 -19.02
CA SER A 374 -15.25 -22.94 -20.31
C SER A 374 -16.14 -24.17 -20.15
N GLN A 375 -16.71 -24.64 -21.26
CA GLN A 375 -17.47 -25.89 -21.30
C GLN A 375 -16.58 -27.10 -20.98
N LYS A 376 -15.28 -27.03 -21.30
CA LYS A 376 -14.29 -28.07 -20.99
C LYS A 376 -14.08 -28.18 -19.48
N LEU A 377 -13.96 -27.05 -18.78
CA LEU A 377 -13.83 -27.05 -17.31
C LEU A 377 -15.00 -27.78 -16.62
N LEU A 378 -16.23 -27.61 -17.14
CA LEU A 378 -17.39 -28.32 -16.60
C LEU A 378 -17.32 -29.84 -16.76
N ILE A 379 -16.63 -30.35 -17.78
CA ILE A 379 -16.42 -31.79 -17.97
C ILE A 379 -15.48 -32.31 -16.88
N TYR A 380 -14.38 -31.61 -16.62
CA TYR A 380 -13.41 -31.97 -15.59
C TYR A 380 -14.02 -31.90 -14.19
N LEU A 381 -14.81 -30.87 -13.91
CA LEU A 381 -15.53 -30.76 -12.64
C LEU A 381 -16.56 -31.87 -12.48
N LYS A 382 -17.28 -32.25 -13.55
CA LYS A 382 -18.21 -33.39 -13.49
C LYS A 382 -17.45 -34.66 -13.11
N GLU A 383 -16.38 -34.97 -13.85
CA GLU A 383 -15.56 -36.16 -13.63
C GLU A 383 -15.00 -36.22 -12.21
N LEU A 384 -14.54 -35.08 -11.68
CA LEU A 384 -14.02 -34.97 -10.33
C LEU A 384 -15.07 -35.29 -9.25
N PHE A 385 -16.33 -34.89 -9.44
CA PHE A 385 -17.40 -35.14 -8.45
C PHE A 385 -18.14 -36.47 -8.64
N THR A 386 -17.94 -37.16 -9.77
CA THR A 386 -18.53 -38.48 -10.05
C THR A 386 -17.61 -39.66 -9.70
N ARG A 387 -16.40 -39.38 -9.23
CA ARG A 387 -15.47 -40.35 -8.66
C ARG A 387 -15.57 -40.31 -7.15
#